data_AF-A0A1V9Z3C2-F1
#
_entry.id   AF-A0A1V9Z3C2-F1
#
_cell.length_a   1.000
_cell.length_b   1.000
_cell.length_c   1.000
_cell.angle_alpha   90.00
_cell.angle_beta   90.00
_cell.angle_gamma   90.00
#
_symmetry.space_group_name_H-M   'P 1'
#
loop_
_entity.id
_entity.type
_entity.pdbx_description
1 polymer ?
#
loop_
_entity_poly.entity_id
_entity_poly.type
_entity_poly.pdbx_seq_one_letter_code
_entity_poly.pdbx_strand_id
1 'polypeptide(L)'
;MSSTKAKPNPADCAEPVCHSKADLFRSNVLFGAKPKAPPADDCPLDREELGRATWGMLHTMAAYYPDAPTDAMKQHATHFITALGQLYPCKYCATDFAANLETSPPKVDSRVDLSLWLCEQHNIVTKKLSKKPFPCTMEALDKRWKVGAPSCYGKDEPSKAKLDH
;
A
#
# COMPACT_ATOMS: atom_id res chain seq x y z
N MET A 1 4.50 -1.26 -35.81
CA MET A 1 4.54 0.12 -35.26
C MET A 1 4.21 0.02 -33.78
N SER A 2 5.23 -0.02 -32.92
CA SER A 2 5.03 -0.12 -31.47
C SER A 2 4.64 1.25 -30.94
N SER A 3 3.37 1.45 -30.63
CA SER A 3 2.88 2.68 -29.99
C SER A 3 3.34 2.64 -28.53
N THR A 4 4.38 3.39 -28.21
CA THR A 4 4.75 3.67 -26.82
C THR A 4 3.62 4.47 -26.19
N LYS A 5 2.71 3.80 -25.47
CA LYS A 5 1.76 4.51 -24.59
C LYS A 5 2.59 5.35 -23.62
N ALA A 6 2.44 6.67 -23.72
CA ALA A 6 3.04 7.59 -22.77
C ALA A 6 2.60 7.19 -21.34
N LYS A 7 3.54 7.17 -20.40
CA LYS A 7 3.22 6.90 -18.99
C LYS A 7 2.28 8.02 -18.49
N PRO A 8 1.16 7.69 -17.85
CA PRO A 8 0.23 8.70 -17.36
C PRO A 8 0.92 9.63 -16.35
N ASN A 9 0.76 10.94 -16.53
CA ASN A 9 1.33 11.95 -15.66
C ASN A 9 0.43 12.12 -14.41
N PRO A 10 1.00 12.18 -13.20
CA PRO A 10 0.24 12.49 -11.98
C PRO A 10 -0.59 13.79 -12.06
N ALA A 11 -0.21 14.74 -12.92
CA ALA A 11 -0.96 15.98 -13.14
C ALA A 11 -2.24 15.82 -13.99
N ASP A 12 -2.41 14.69 -14.68
CA ASP A 12 -3.54 14.47 -15.61
C ASP A 12 -4.79 13.90 -14.92
N CYS A 13 -4.71 13.60 -13.62
CA CYS A 13 -5.86 13.11 -12.86
C CYS A 13 -6.56 14.28 -12.15
N ALA A 14 -7.76 14.63 -12.62
CA ALA A 14 -8.59 15.71 -12.04
C ALA A 14 -9.26 15.35 -10.70
N GLU A 15 -9.18 14.10 -10.26
CA GLU A 15 -9.85 13.62 -9.05
C GLU A 15 -9.05 13.96 -7.79
N PRO A 16 -9.70 14.44 -6.70
CA PRO A 16 -9.01 14.79 -5.45
C PRO A 16 -8.14 13.66 -4.88
N VAL A 17 -8.54 12.40 -5.07
CA VAL A 17 -7.83 11.20 -4.60
C VAL A 17 -6.46 10.98 -5.28
N CYS A 18 -6.20 11.67 -6.39
CA CYS A 18 -4.93 11.65 -7.09
C CYS A 18 -3.95 12.73 -6.60
N HIS A 19 -4.43 13.72 -5.84
CA HIS A 19 -3.62 14.81 -5.30
C HIS A 19 -3.24 14.54 -3.84
N SER A 20 -2.06 14.98 -3.43
CA SER A 20 -1.71 15.06 -2.00
C SER A 20 -2.05 16.43 -1.44
N LYS A 21 -2.28 16.53 -0.12
CA LYS A 21 -2.40 17.84 0.55
C LYS A 21 -1.21 18.77 0.24
N ALA A 22 0.00 18.23 0.11
CA ALA A 22 1.19 19.00 -0.27
C ALA A 22 1.08 19.63 -1.68
N ASP A 23 0.46 18.93 -2.63
CA ASP A 23 0.19 19.44 -3.98
C ASP A 23 -0.80 20.62 -3.93
N LEU A 24 -1.83 20.51 -3.07
CA LEU A 24 -2.83 21.57 -2.85
C LEU A 24 -2.23 22.81 -2.16
N PHE A 25 -1.33 22.62 -1.19
CA PHE A 25 -0.66 23.72 -0.49
C PHE A 25 0.24 24.56 -1.41
N ARG A 26 0.86 23.97 -2.43
CA ARG A 26 1.65 24.72 -3.42
C ARG A 26 0.80 25.63 -4.32
N SER A 27 -0.49 25.32 -4.50
CA SER A 27 -1.41 26.13 -5.30
C SER A 27 -1.99 27.32 -4.51
N ASN A 28 -2.15 27.18 -3.19
CA ASN A 28 -2.82 28.16 -2.33
C ASN A 28 -1.91 29.24 -1.71
N VAL A 29 -0.64 29.35 -2.10
CA VAL A 29 0.28 30.41 -1.61
C VAL A 29 -0.10 31.81 -2.14
N LEU A 30 -1.02 31.91 -3.10
CA LEU A 30 -1.42 33.18 -3.73
C LEU A 30 -2.68 33.85 -3.15
N PHE A 31 -3.46 33.18 -2.29
CA PHE A 31 -4.71 33.75 -1.78
C PHE A 31 -4.82 33.57 -0.26
N GLY A 32 -4.50 34.66 0.45
CA GLY A 32 -4.62 34.76 1.90
C GLY A 32 -6.07 34.73 2.36
N ALA A 33 -6.56 33.54 2.69
CA ALA A 33 -7.61 33.33 3.68
C ALA A 33 -7.53 31.87 4.14
N LYS A 34 -7.45 31.62 5.46
CA LYS A 34 -7.61 30.27 6.01
C LYS A 34 -9.10 30.04 6.29
N PRO A 35 -9.84 29.30 5.43
CA PRO A 35 -11.14 28.81 5.84
C PRO A 35 -10.94 27.87 7.03
N LYS A 36 -11.89 27.89 7.98
CA LYS A 36 -11.91 26.98 9.13
C LYS A 36 -12.10 25.57 8.56
N ALA A 37 -11.00 24.83 8.43
CA ALA A 37 -11.05 23.48 7.89
C ALA A 37 -11.99 22.63 8.76
N PRO A 38 -12.82 21.75 8.15
CA PRO A 38 -13.57 20.75 8.92
C PRO A 38 -12.58 19.92 9.76
N PRO A 39 -13.05 19.29 10.85
CA PRO A 39 -12.24 18.33 11.61
C PRO A 39 -11.58 17.34 10.64
N ALA A 40 -10.31 17.03 10.85
CA ALA A 40 -9.52 16.21 9.91
C ALA A 40 -10.16 14.84 9.62
N ASP A 41 -10.99 14.35 10.55
CA ASP A 41 -11.67 13.05 10.48
C ASP A 41 -12.88 13.02 9.53
N ASP A 42 -13.40 14.18 9.10
CA ASP A 42 -14.57 14.28 8.21
C ASP A 42 -14.19 14.55 6.73
N CYS A 43 -12.90 14.54 6.40
CA CYS A 43 -12.42 14.80 5.04
C CYS A 43 -12.22 13.51 4.24
N PRO A 44 -12.51 13.50 2.93
CA PRO A 44 -12.07 12.41 2.05
C PRO A 44 -10.54 12.23 2.11
N LEU A 45 -10.10 10.97 2.07
CA LEU A 45 -8.68 10.64 2.09
C LEU A 45 -7.98 11.20 0.85
N ASP A 46 -6.85 11.86 1.05
CA ASP A 46 -5.96 12.20 -0.05
C ASP A 46 -5.19 10.98 -0.58
N ARG A 47 -4.43 11.15 -1.66
CA ARG A 47 -3.64 10.08 -2.26
C ARG A 47 -2.75 9.34 -1.27
N GLU A 48 -2.09 10.08 -0.37
CA GLU A 48 -1.11 9.50 0.54
C GLU A 48 -1.79 8.81 1.73
N GLU A 49 -2.87 9.38 2.24
CA GLU A 49 -3.70 8.80 3.29
C GLU A 49 -4.30 7.47 2.84
N LEU A 50 -4.93 7.47 1.65
CA LEU A 50 -5.45 6.24 1.04
C LEU A 50 -4.34 5.22 0.79
N GLY A 51 -3.19 5.66 0.29
CA GLY A 51 -2.02 4.81 0.08
C GLY A 51 -1.53 4.16 1.35
N ARG A 52 -1.35 4.93 2.44
CA ARG A 52 -0.94 4.41 3.75
C ARG A 52 -1.95 3.40 4.30
N ALA A 53 -3.25 3.71 4.21
CA ALA A 53 -4.31 2.82 4.68
C ALA A 53 -4.31 1.49 3.90
N THR A 54 -4.21 1.56 2.58
CA THR A 54 -4.21 0.38 1.70
C THR A 54 -2.99 -0.50 1.93
N TRP A 55 -1.79 0.09 2.01
CA TRP A 55 -0.59 -0.68 2.34
C TRP A 55 -0.67 -1.30 3.73
N GLY A 56 -1.25 -0.60 4.71
CA GLY A 56 -1.50 -1.14 6.05
C GLY A 56 -2.36 -2.40 5.98
N MET A 57 -3.51 -2.32 5.32
CA MET A 57 -4.40 -3.47 5.12
C MET A 57 -3.69 -4.64 4.42
N LEU A 58 -3.00 -4.38 3.30
CA LEU A 58 -2.34 -5.44 2.52
C LEU A 58 -1.22 -6.14 3.30
N HIS A 59 -0.36 -5.37 3.98
CA HIS A 59 0.74 -5.95 4.76
C HIS A 59 0.24 -6.73 5.97
N THR A 60 -0.82 -6.26 6.64
CA THR A 60 -1.47 -7.05 7.70
C THR A 60 -2.12 -8.31 7.14
N MET A 61 -2.79 -8.25 5.99
CA MET A 61 -3.33 -9.44 5.32
C MET A 61 -2.22 -10.48 5.03
N ALA A 62 -1.08 -10.04 4.49
CA ALA A 62 0.06 -10.92 4.21
C ALA A 62 0.68 -11.50 5.48
N ALA A 63 0.78 -10.70 6.55
CA ALA A 63 1.35 -11.13 7.83
C ALA A 63 0.57 -12.25 8.52
N TYR A 64 -0.75 -12.33 8.27
CA TYR A 64 -1.67 -13.34 8.82
C TYR A 64 -2.13 -14.36 7.77
N TYR A 65 -1.55 -14.34 6.57
CA TYR A 65 -1.78 -15.36 5.56
C TYR A 65 -1.20 -16.71 6.03
N PRO A 66 -1.80 -17.87 5.71
CA PRO A 66 -1.29 -19.14 6.19
C PRO A 66 0.07 -19.50 5.60
N ASP A 67 0.88 -20.23 6.36
CA ASP A 67 2.12 -20.82 5.85
C ASP A 67 1.83 -21.90 4.78
N ALA A 68 0.70 -22.62 4.91
CA ALA A 68 0.21 -23.61 3.95
C ALA A 68 -1.26 -23.29 3.52
N PRO A 69 -1.47 -22.33 2.60
CA PRO A 69 -2.80 -21.92 2.16
C PRO A 69 -3.44 -22.98 1.24
N THR A 70 -4.76 -23.11 1.32
CA THR A 70 -5.53 -23.95 0.37
C THR A 70 -5.57 -23.31 -1.01
N ASP A 71 -5.83 -24.10 -2.06
CA ASP A 71 -5.95 -23.58 -3.43
C ASP A 71 -7.01 -22.47 -3.55
N ALA A 72 -8.11 -22.59 -2.82
CA ALA A 72 -9.14 -21.54 -2.75
C ALA A 72 -8.59 -20.24 -2.15
N MET A 73 -7.78 -20.30 -1.09
CA MET A 73 -7.15 -19.11 -0.50
C MET A 73 -6.15 -18.47 -1.46
N LYS A 74 -5.35 -19.27 -2.18
CA LYS A 74 -4.43 -18.78 -3.21
C LYS A 74 -5.17 -18.03 -4.32
N GLN A 75 -6.29 -18.58 -4.78
CA GLN A 75 -7.16 -17.94 -5.78
C GLN A 75 -7.76 -16.64 -5.25
N HIS A 76 -8.29 -16.64 -4.02
CA HIS A 76 -8.84 -15.44 -3.40
C HIS A 76 -7.79 -14.33 -3.25
N ALA A 77 -6.58 -14.66 -2.78
CA ALA A 77 -5.50 -13.69 -2.64
C ALA A 77 -5.09 -13.09 -3.99
N THR A 78 -4.94 -13.93 -5.01
CA THR A 78 -4.64 -13.50 -6.38
C THR A 78 -5.72 -12.57 -6.91
N HIS A 79 -6.99 -12.99 -6.85
CA HIS A 79 -8.12 -12.20 -7.34
C HIS A 79 -8.26 -10.87 -6.58
N PHE A 80 -8.08 -10.87 -5.26
CA PHE A 80 -8.16 -9.67 -4.46
C PHE A 80 -7.11 -8.63 -4.88
N ILE A 81 -5.85 -9.04 -5.06
CA ILE A 81 -4.77 -8.15 -5.46
C ILE A 81 -4.95 -7.66 -6.90
N THR A 82 -5.37 -8.53 -7.81
CA THR A 82 -5.64 -8.13 -9.20
C THR A 82 -6.84 -7.18 -9.29
N ALA A 83 -7.91 -7.43 -8.55
CA ALA A 83 -9.06 -6.53 -8.47
C ALA A 83 -8.66 -5.18 -7.87
N LEU A 84 -7.81 -5.16 -6.83
CA LEU A 84 -7.30 -3.91 -6.28
C LEU A 84 -6.58 -3.08 -7.36
N GLY A 85 -5.75 -3.70 -8.21
CA GLY A 85 -5.08 -2.98 -9.29
C GLY A 85 -6.01 -2.38 -10.34
N GLN A 86 -7.23 -2.88 -10.48
CA GLN A 86 -8.24 -2.33 -11.39
C GLN A 86 -9.13 -1.29 -10.72
N LEU A 87 -9.42 -1.46 -9.42
CA LEU A 87 -10.40 -0.67 -8.69
C LEU A 87 -9.78 0.43 -7.83
N TYR A 88 -8.46 0.51 -7.75
CA TYR A 88 -7.79 1.51 -6.91
C TYR A 88 -8.15 2.95 -7.36
N PRO A 89 -8.70 3.81 -6.48
CA PRO A 89 -9.28 5.10 -6.88
C PRO A 89 -8.33 6.07 -7.59
N CYS A 90 -7.03 6.05 -7.23
CA CYS A 90 -6.02 6.82 -7.94
C CYS A 90 -5.70 6.16 -9.29
N LYS A 91 -6.29 6.65 -10.39
CA LYS A 91 -6.19 6.02 -11.74
C LYS A 91 -4.76 5.75 -12.22
N TYR A 92 -3.86 6.71 -12.04
CA TYR A 92 -2.46 6.50 -12.46
C TYR A 92 -1.74 5.51 -11.54
N CYS A 93 -2.02 5.54 -10.23
CA CYS A 93 -1.50 4.56 -9.28
C CYS A 93 -1.99 3.15 -9.62
N ALA A 94 -3.27 3.02 -9.97
CA ALA A 94 -3.89 1.77 -10.41
C ALA A 94 -3.25 1.25 -11.70
N THR A 95 -3.06 2.13 -12.69
CA THR A 95 -2.42 1.79 -13.97
C THR A 95 -0.98 1.31 -13.77
N ASP A 96 -0.20 2.02 -12.95
CA ASP A 96 1.16 1.60 -12.61
C ASP A 96 1.18 0.25 -11.88
N PHE A 97 0.28 0.06 -10.92
CA PHE A 97 0.22 -1.19 -10.15
C PHE A 97 -0.21 -2.37 -11.02
N ALA A 98 -1.21 -2.19 -11.89
CA ALA A 98 -1.64 -3.21 -12.85
C ALA A 98 -0.48 -3.63 -13.79
N ALA A 99 0.29 -2.68 -14.31
CA ALA A 99 1.48 -2.99 -15.12
C ALA A 99 2.56 -3.75 -14.32
N ASN A 100 2.73 -3.42 -13.04
CA ASN A 100 3.63 -4.18 -12.17
C ASN A 100 3.14 -5.63 -11.96
N LEU A 101 1.84 -5.85 -11.79
CA LEU A 101 1.25 -7.19 -11.65
C LEU A 101 1.48 -8.08 -12.87
N GLU A 102 1.53 -7.52 -14.08
CA GLU A 102 1.84 -8.27 -15.30
C GLU A 102 3.27 -8.80 -15.30
N THR A 103 4.22 -8.01 -14.78
CA THR A 103 5.65 -8.36 -14.76
C THR A 103 6.06 -9.13 -13.50
N SER A 104 5.31 -8.99 -12.41
CA SER A 104 5.57 -9.58 -11.12
C SER A 104 4.23 -10.01 -10.49
N PRO A 105 3.67 -11.15 -10.93
CA PRO A 105 2.39 -11.62 -10.41
C PRO A 105 2.46 -11.96 -8.92
N PRO A 106 1.34 -11.87 -8.17
CA PRO A 106 1.30 -12.18 -6.75
C PRO A 106 1.83 -13.59 -6.45
N LYS A 107 2.79 -13.69 -5.53
CA LYS A 107 3.25 -14.97 -4.99
C LYS A 107 2.42 -15.30 -3.76
N VAL A 108 1.59 -16.33 -3.85
CA VAL A 108 0.55 -16.65 -2.85
C VAL A 108 0.71 -18.05 -2.27
N ASP A 109 1.86 -18.69 -2.47
CA ASP A 109 2.10 -20.08 -2.08
C ASP A 109 2.31 -20.26 -0.57
N SER A 110 2.71 -19.21 0.13
CA SER A 110 2.87 -19.19 1.59
C SER A 110 2.79 -17.76 2.12
N ARG A 111 2.69 -17.63 3.45
CA ARG A 111 2.84 -16.34 4.17
C ARG A 111 4.12 -15.61 3.79
N VAL A 112 5.23 -16.35 3.71
CA VAL A 112 6.56 -15.80 3.40
C VAL A 112 6.56 -15.25 1.97
N ASP A 113 6.06 -16.04 1.01
CA ASP A 113 6.02 -15.64 -0.40
C ASP A 113 5.19 -14.36 -0.60
N LEU A 114 4.01 -14.30 0.01
CA LEU A 114 3.11 -13.15 -0.10
C LEU A 114 3.69 -11.92 0.59
N SER A 115 4.27 -12.08 1.78
CA SER A 115 4.86 -10.98 2.55
C SER A 115 6.07 -10.36 1.84
N LEU A 116 6.96 -11.19 1.31
CA LEU A 116 8.15 -10.72 0.58
C LEU A 116 7.76 -10.08 -0.75
N TRP A 117 6.89 -10.73 -1.53
CA TRP A 117 6.41 -10.16 -2.79
C TRP A 117 5.73 -8.81 -2.58
N LEU A 118 4.87 -8.66 -1.57
CA LEU A 118 4.19 -7.42 -1.28
C LEU A 118 5.17 -6.31 -0.84
N CYS A 119 6.20 -6.66 -0.07
CA CYS A 119 7.27 -5.74 0.29
C CYS A 119 8.04 -5.24 -0.94
N GLU A 120 8.35 -6.14 -1.89
CA GLU A 120 9.00 -5.80 -3.14
C GLU A 120 8.14 -4.83 -3.97
N GLN A 121 6.83 -5.09 -4.11
CA GLN A 121 5.91 -4.20 -4.80
C GLN A 121 5.83 -2.81 -4.14
N HIS A 122 5.75 -2.77 -2.81
CA HIS A 122 5.75 -1.51 -2.07
C HIS A 122 7.06 -0.75 -2.26
N ASN A 123 8.19 -1.46 -2.36
CA ASN A 123 9.49 -0.85 -2.62
C ASN A 123 9.63 -0.31 -4.05
N ILE A 124 8.96 -0.88 -5.05
CA ILE A 124 8.90 -0.29 -6.40
C ILE A 124 8.26 1.10 -6.34
N VAL A 125 7.12 1.23 -5.65
CA VAL A 125 6.44 2.53 -5.46
C VAL A 125 7.29 3.47 -4.61
N THR A 126 7.90 2.98 -3.54
CA THR A 126 8.77 3.77 -2.64
C THR A 126 9.94 4.39 -3.41
N LYS A 127 10.60 3.62 -4.29
CA LYS A 127 11.67 4.11 -5.16
C LYS A 127 11.17 5.15 -6.17
N LYS A 128 9.99 4.93 -6.77
CA LYS A 128 9.35 5.88 -7.69
C LYS A 128 9.08 7.24 -7.02
N LEU A 129 8.80 7.23 -5.71
CA LEU A 129 8.61 8.43 -4.89
C LEU A 129 9.92 8.96 -4.28
N SER A 130 11.08 8.46 -4.71
CA SER A 130 12.41 8.84 -4.20
C SER A 130 12.56 8.70 -2.68
N LYS A 131 11.86 7.72 -2.08
CA LYS A 131 11.95 7.38 -0.66
C LYS A 131 12.89 6.20 -0.45
N LYS A 132 13.37 6.04 0.80
CA LYS A 132 14.25 4.92 1.19
C LYS A 132 13.47 3.60 1.20
N PRO A 133 13.93 2.55 0.50
CA PRO A 133 13.30 1.23 0.53
C PRO A 133 13.29 0.60 1.94
N PHE A 134 12.25 -0.19 2.21
CA PHE A 134 12.14 -1.01 3.41
C PHE A 134 12.93 -2.33 3.23
N PRO A 135 13.62 -2.85 4.27
CA PRO A 135 14.28 -4.14 4.18
C PRO A 135 13.25 -5.28 4.11
N CYS A 136 13.16 -5.97 2.98
CA CYS A 136 12.24 -7.10 2.80
C CYS A 136 12.82 -8.38 3.40
N THR A 137 12.91 -8.43 4.73
CA THR A 137 13.20 -9.65 5.50
C THR A 137 11.98 -10.00 6.35
N MET A 138 11.76 -11.29 6.59
CA MET A 138 10.64 -11.72 7.45
C MET A 138 10.73 -11.12 8.85
N GLU A 139 11.94 -11.00 9.42
CA GLU A 139 12.14 -10.35 10.71
C GLU A 139 11.65 -8.88 10.71
N ALA A 140 12.02 -8.10 9.69
CA ALA A 140 11.61 -6.70 9.60
C ALA A 140 10.10 -6.55 9.33
N LEU A 141 9.55 -7.43 8.49
CA LEU A 141 8.13 -7.45 8.16
C LEU A 141 7.28 -7.87 9.35
N ASP A 142 7.65 -8.93 10.06
CA ASP A 142 6.93 -9.40 11.24
C ASP A 142 6.99 -8.35 12.35
N LYS A 143 8.16 -7.74 12.58
CA LYS A 143 8.27 -6.62 13.53
C LYS A 143 7.36 -5.44 13.18
N ARG A 144 7.17 -5.14 11.89
CA ARG A 144 6.38 -3.98 11.47
C ARG A 144 4.88 -4.26 11.38
N TRP A 145 4.48 -5.46 10.96
CA TRP A 145 3.11 -5.75 10.51
C TRP A 145 2.40 -6.87 11.28
N LYS A 146 3.14 -7.71 12.03
CA LYS A 146 2.57 -8.82 12.81
C LYS A 146 2.69 -8.59 14.31
N VAL A 147 3.91 -8.34 14.79
CA VAL A 147 4.29 -8.37 16.20
C VAL A 147 4.51 -6.98 16.78
N GLY A 148 4.91 -5.96 16.02
CA GLY A 148 5.21 -4.65 16.60
C GLY A 148 6.49 -4.62 17.46
N ALA A 149 6.81 -3.43 17.98
CA ALA A 149 7.86 -3.27 18.98
C ALA A 149 7.27 -3.43 20.40
N PRO A 150 8.07 -3.73 21.44
CA PRO A 150 7.55 -3.83 22.82
C PRO A 150 6.78 -2.57 23.26
N SER A 151 7.18 -1.39 22.77
CA SER A 151 6.49 -0.12 23.03
C SER A 151 5.03 -0.08 22.54
N CYS A 152 4.61 -0.98 21.65
CA CYS A 152 3.23 -1.07 21.17
C CYS A 152 2.27 -1.64 22.21
N TYR A 153 2.77 -2.37 23.22
CA TYR A 153 1.94 -3.12 24.17
C TYR A 153 2.06 -2.64 25.62
N GLY A 154 2.96 -1.68 25.90
CA GLY A 154 3.19 -1.22 27.27
C GLY A 154 3.69 -2.36 28.16
N LYS A 155 2.90 -2.73 29.18
CA LYS A 155 3.24 -3.83 30.11
C LYS A 155 2.76 -5.22 29.62
N ASP A 156 1.93 -5.27 28.59
CA ASP A 156 1.19 -6.46 28.18
C ASP A 156 1.75 -7.07 26.88
N GLU A 157 3.06 -7.37 26.85
CA GLU A 157 3.71 -7.94 25.67
C GLU A 157 3.13 -9.34 25.34
N PRO A 158 2.65 -9.57 24.10
CA PRO A 158 2.13 -10.88 23.71
C PRO A 158 3.26 -11.92 23.68
N SER A 159 3.09 -13.01 24.42
CA SER A 159 4.03 -14.14 24.41
C SER A 159 4.14 -14.72 23.00
N LYS A 160 5.37 -14.99 22.52
CA LYS A 160 5.64 -15.56 21.18
C LYS A 160 4.76 -16.78 20.82
N ALA A 161 4.41 -17.62 21.79
CA ALA A 161 3.55 -18.79 21.61
C ALA A 161 2.09 -18.50 21.20
N LYS A 162 1.62 -17.24 21.27
CA LYS A 162 0.25 -16.86 20.87
C LYS A 162 0.13 -16.38 19.41
N LEU A 163 1.25 -16.23 18.70
CA LEU A 163 1.31 -15.61 17.37
C LEU A 163 1.45 -16.60 16.21
N ASP A 164 1.55 -17.90 16.53
CA ASP A 164 1.57 -18.99 15.56
C ASP A 164 0.12 -19.47 15.38
N HIS A 165 -0.43 -19.28 14.18
CA HIS A 165 -1.75 -19.74 13.76
C HIS A 165 -1.57 -20.66 12.55
#